data_AF-A0A382EYE2-F1
#
_entry.id   AF-A0A382EYE2-F1
#
_cell.length_a   1.000
_cell.length_b   1.000
_cell.length_c   1.000
_cell.angle_alpha   90.00
_cell.angle_beta   90.00
_cell.angle_gamma   90.00
#
_symmetry.space_group_name_H-M   'P 1'
#
loop_
_entity.id
_entity.type
_entity.pdbx_description
1 polymer ?
#
loop_
_entity_poly.entity_id
_entity_poly.type
_entity_poly.pdbx_seq_one_letter_code
_entity_poly.pdbx_strand_id
1 'polypeptide(L)'
;ADINIIDFDKLNVSPPKMIHDLPLGGRRLIQDATGYIATIKSGEIISENGKATGSLPGKLIRGKQECEVKSEIEKIPLFDKTIRLALVRAARLFWGLRKKSLKTTIVSET
;
A
#
# COMPACT_ATOMS: atom_id res chain seq x y z
N ALA A 1 -19.37 -1.34 1.81
CA ALA A 1 -18.00 -1.76 1.45
C ALA A 1 -17.08 -0.55 1.56
N ASP A 2 -15.84 -0.76 1.97
CA ASP A 2 -14.83 0.29 2.12
C ASP A 2 -13.75 0.09 1.05
N ILE A 3 -13.40 1.15 0.33
CA ILE A 3 -12.60 1.08 -0.90
C ILE A 3 -11.61 2.24 -0.94
N ASN A 4 -10.38 1.97 -1.37
CA ASN A 4 -9.43 2.99 -1.77
C ASN A 4 -9.18 2.90 -3.28
N ILE A 5 -9.27 4.03 -3.96
CA ILE A 5 -8.92 4.17 -5.38
C ILE A 5 -7.57 4.88 -5.43
N ILE A 6 -6.56 4.18 -5.96
CA ILE A 6 -5.17 4.63 -5.97
C ILE A 6 -4.65 4.62 -7.41
N ASP A 7 -4.15 5.78 -7.85
CA ASP A 7 -3.33 5.95 -9.04
C ASP A 7 -1.88 5.63 -8.67
N PHE A 8 -1.43 4.42 -9.03
CA PHE A 8 -0.08 3.96 -8.69
C PHE A 8 1.02 4.71 -9.43
N ASP A 9 0.74 5.24 -10.63
CA ASP A 9 1.73 6.00 -11.39
C ASP A 9 2.00 7.36 -10.75
N LYS A 10 1.01 7.90 -10.02
CA LYS A 10 1.13 9.16 -9.26
C LYS A 10 1.31 8.95 -7.76
N LEU A 11 1.44 7.71 -7.30
CA LEU A 11 1.58 7.40 -5.88
C LEU A 11 2.97 7.86 -5.40
N ASN A 12 2.98 8.90 -4.57
CA ASN A 12 4.22 9.46 -4.03
C ASN A 12 4.00 10.06 -2.64
N VAL A 13 5.08 10.25 -1.90
CA VAL A 13 5.10 10.80 -0.54
C VAL A 13 5.87 12.10 -0.51
N SER A 14 5.32 13.12 0.13
CA SER A 14 5.97 14.42 0.26
C SER A 14 7.09 14.39 1.32
N PRO A 15 8.04 15.34 1.30
CA PRO A 15 8.97 15.52 2.42
C PRO A 15 8.21 15.80 3.73
N PRO A 16 8.72 15.31 4.88
CA PRO A 16 8.06 15.53 6.16
C PRO A 16 8.12 17.01 6.58
N LYS A 17 7.05 17.52 7.20
CA LYS A 17 6.93 18.91 7.66
C LYS A 17 6.51 18.95 9.12
N MET A 18 7.04 19.90 9.89
CA MET A 18 6.63 20.12 11.27
C MET A 18 5.47 21.13 11.31
N ILE A 19 4.35 20.75 11.93
CA ILE A 19 3.18 21.62 12.13
C ILE A 19 2.82 21.71 13.61
N HIS A 20 2.13 22.79 14.00
CA HIS A 20 1.81 23.13 15.40
C HIS A 20 0.29 23.23 15.60
N ASP A 21 -0.44 22.17 15.27
CA ASP A 21 -1.91 22.13 15.23
C ASP A 21 -2.54 21.26 16.32
N LEU A 22 -1.74 20.72 17.25
CA LEU A 22 -2.23 19.93 18.36
C LEU A 22 -2.70 20.83 19.53
N PRO A 23 -3.52 20.29 20.46
CA PRO A 23 -3.90 21.00 21.67
C PRO A 23 -2.69 21.60 22.40
N LEU A 24 -2.86 22.79 22.97
CA LEU A 24 -1.80 23.57 23.61
C LEU A 24 -0.62 23.95 22.69
N GLY A 25 -0.83 23.96 21.37
CA GLY A 25 0.22 24.30 20.39
C GLY A 25 1.27 23.21 20.21
N GLY A 26 0.96 21.97 20.61
CA GLY A 26 1.84 20.83 20.40
C GLY A 26 2.21 20.65 18.93
N ARG A 27 3.39 20.09 18.68
CA ARG A 27 3.92 19.88 17.33
C ARG A 27 3.83 18.43 16.88
N ARG A 28 3.54 18.21 15.61
CA ARG A 28 3.63 16.89 14.97
C ARG A 28 4.33 16.98 13.61
N LEU A 29 4.98 15.88 13.24
CA LEU A 29 5.53 15.69 11.91
C LEU A 29 4.41 15.15 11.02
N ILE A 30 4.09 15.85 9.93
CA ILE A 30 3.15 15.39 8.92
C ILE A 30 3.87 15.05 7.64
N GLN A 31 3.29 14.12 6.90
CA GLN A 31 3.77 13.72 5.60
C GLN A 31 2.58 13.44 4.69
N ASP A 32 2.38 14.30 3.71
CA ASP A 32 1.29 14.19 2.75
C ASP A 32 1.61 13.14 1.68
N ALA A 33 0.56 12.55 1.08
CA ALA A 33 0.69 11.60 -0.02
C ALA A 33 -0.13 12.05 -1.23
N THR A 34 0.35 11.69 -2.43
CA THR A 34 -0.33 11.90 -3.71
C THR A 34 -0.68 10.53 -4.32
N GLY A 35 -1.56 10.51 -5.33
CA GLY A 35 -2.02 9.27 -5.97
C GLY A 35 -3.26 8.63 -5.33
N TYR A 36 -3.69 9.07 -4.14
CA TYR A 36 -5.01 8.70 -3.61
C TYR A 36 -6.10 9.51 -4.30
N ILE A 37 -6.88 8.85 -5.17
CA ILE A 37 -8.00 9.49 -5.89
C ILE A 37 -9.21 9.64 -4.96
N ALA A 38 -9.61 8.55 -4.31
CA ALA A 38 -10.74 8.55 -3.40
C ALA A 38 -10.62 7.48 -2.32
N THR A 39 -11.05 7.81 -1.11
CA THR A 39 -11.33 6.84 -0.05
C THR A 39 -12.83 6.85 0.22
N ILE A 40 -13.45 5.67 0.08
CA ILE A 40 -14.88 5.46 0.25
C ILE A 40 -15.09 4.60 1.48
N LYS A 41 -15.98 5.04 2.37
CA LYS A 41 -16.37 4.33 3.58
C LYS A 41 -17.88 4.20 3.64
N SER A 42 -18.39 2.99 3.85
CA SER A 42 -19.84 2.73 3.87
C SER A 42 -20.59 3.26 2.64
N GLY A 43 -19.93 3.37 1.49
CA GLY A 43 -20.50 3.92 0.25
C GLY A 43 -20.40 5.44 0.09
N GLU A 44 -19.78 6.16 1.02
CA GLU A 44 -19.61 7.62 0.96
C GLU A 44 -18.12 8.00 0.84
N ILE A 45 -17.81 9.00 0.02
CA ILE A 45 -16.44 9.51 -0.17
C ILE A 45 -16.05 10.33 1.06
N ILE A 46 -15.04 9.86 1.80
CA ILE A 46 -14.51 10.53 3.00
C ILE A 46 -13.23 11.33 2.71
N SER A 47 -12.58 11.03 1.59
CA SER A 47 -11.40 11.75 1.10
C SER A 47 -11.39 11.72 -0.42
N GLU A 48 -11.10 12.85 -1.05
CA GLU A 48 -10.99 12.99 -2.51
C GLU A 48 -9.70 13.75 -2.85
N ASN A 49 -8.89 13.20 -3.77
CA ASN A 49 -7.60 13.74 -4.19
C ASN A 49 -6.70 14.14 -3.00
N GLY A 50 -6.63 13.27 -2.00
CA GLY A 50 -5.83 13.47 -0.78
C GLY A 50 -6.41 14.45 0.25
N LYS A 51 -7.62 14.99 0.04
CA LYS A 51 -8.27 15.92 0.98
C LYS A 51 -9.49 15.29 1.63
N ALA A 52 -9.60 15.42 2.96
CA ALA A 52 -10.77 14.97 3.69
C ALA A 52 -12.02 15.79 3.31
N THR A 53 -13.15 15.12 3.11
CA THR A 53 -14.44 15.76 2.79
C THR A 53 -15.17 16.24 4.05
N GLY A 54 -14.78 15.74 5.22
CA GLY A 54 -15.47 15.96 6.49
C GLY A 54 -16.58 14.95 6.79
N SER A 55 -16.94 14.08 5.83
CA SER A 55 -17.87 12.99 6.07
C SER A 55 -17.27 11.94 7.02
N LEU A 56 -18.02 11.60 8.07
CA LEU A 56 -17.60 10.65 9.11
C LEU A 56 -18.63 9.50 9.28
N PRO A 57 -18.92 8.69 8.24
CA PRO A 57 -19.95 7.62 8.27
C PRO A 57 -19.52 6.38 9.08
N GLY A 58 -18.56 6.54 9.99
CA GLY A 58 -18.07 5.48 10.85
C GLY A 58 -19.09 5.02 11.87
N LYS A 59 -19.14 3.71 12.08
CA LYS A 59 -19.93 3.09 13.14
C LYS A 59 -19.00 2.29 14.05
N LEU A 60 -19.34 2.23 15.33
CA LEU A 60 -18.66 1.38 16.28
C LEU A 60 -18.98 -0.09 15.98
N ILE A 61 -17.94 -0.87 15.67
CA ILE A 61 -18.05 -2.33 15.55
C ILE A 61 -17.86 -2.93 16.94
N ARG A 62 -18.84 -3.69 17.44
CA ARG A 62 -18.81 -4.32 18.77
C ARG A 62 -18.79 -5.84 18.66
N GLY A 63 -18.06 -6.48 19.56
CA GLY A 63 -18.05 -7.95 19.69
C GLY A 63 -17.37 -8.66 18.52
N LYS A 64 -17.31 -10.00 18.62
CA LYS A 64 -16.85 -10.87 17.52
C LYS A 64 -17.84 -10.73 16.37
N GLN A 65 -17.36 -10.29 15.21
CA GLN A 65 -18.11 -10.37 13.98
C GLN A 65 -17.92 -11.78 13.42
N GLU A 66 -19.02 -12.47 13.11
CA GLU A 66 -18.95 -13.67 12.30
C GLU A 66 -18.51 -13.25 10.90
N CYS A 67 -17.33 -13.68 10.49
CA CYS A 67 -16.89 -13.57 9.12
C CYS A 67 -16.62 -14.97 8.60
N GLU A 68 -17.18 -15.28 7.42
CA GLU A 68 -16.81 -16.46 6.67
C GLU A 68 -15.38 -16.26 6.17
N VAL A 69 -14.41 -16.81 6.90
CA VAL A 69 -13.01 -16.81 6.48
C VAL A 69 -12.83 -17.94 5.48
N LYS A 70 -12.17 -17.68 4.34
CA LYS A 70 -11.65 -18.76 3.49
C LYS A 70 -10.72 -19.63 4.34
N SER A 71 -11.23 -20.77 4.81
CA SER A 71 -10.53 -21.73 5.67
C SER A 71 -9.51 -22.55 4.88
N GLU A 72 -9.70 -22.64 3.57
CA GLU A 72 -8.84 -23.38 2.68
C GLU A 72 -7.75 -22.48 2.10
N ILE A 73 -6.50 -22.75 2.48
CA ILE A 73 -5.36 -22.38 1.65
C ILE A 73 -5.62 -23.05 0.31
N GLU A 74 -5.94 -22.27 -0.72
CA GLU A 74 -6.08 -22.76 -2.09
C GLU A 74 -4.84 -23.59 -2.40
N LYS A 75 -5.03 -24.91 -2.54
CA LYS A 75 -3.93 -25.85 -2.76
C LYS A 75 -3.41 -25.60 -4.17
N ILE A 76 -2.49 -24.66 -4.30
CA ILE A 76 -1.73 -24.43 -5.53
C ILE A 76 -1.20 -25.80 -5.97
N PRO A 77 -1.47 -26.25 -7.21
CA PRO A 77 -1.07 -27.57 -7.66
C PRO A 77 0.44 -27.78 -7.48
N LEU A 78 0.85 -28.99 -7.13
CA LEU A 78 2.25 -29.35 -6.83
C LEU A 78 3.20 -28.91 -7.97
N PHE A 79 2.71 -28.94 -9.20
CA PHE A 79 3.40 -28.53 -10.41
C PHE A 79 3.77 -27.04 -10.40
N ASP A 80 2.86 -26.17 -9.98
CA ASP A 80 3.06 -24.72 -9.93
C ASP A 80 4.01 -24.32 -8.78
N LYS A 81 4.01 -25.07 -7.67
CA LYS A 81 5.04 -24.89 -6.62
C LYS A 81 6.43 -25.36 -7.07
N THR A 82 6.54 -26.49 -7.76
CA THR A 82 7.85 -27.12 -8.02
C THR A 82 8.54 -26.48 -9.22
N ILE A 83 7.82 -26.26 -10.32
CA ILE A 83 8.41 -25.73 -11.55
C ILE A 83 8.67 -24.24 -11.43
N ARG A 84 7.76 -23.46 -10.85
CA ARG A 84 8.00 -22.03 -10.61
C ARG A 84 9.20 -21.82 -9.69
N LEU A 85 9.32 -22.62 -8.63
CA LEU A 85 10.45 -22.51 -7.70
C LEU A 85 11.76 -22.97 -8.36
N ALA A 86 11.73 -24.02 -9.18
CA ALA A 86 12.88 -24.45 -9.97
C ALA A 86 13.31 -23.41 -11.01
N LEU A 87 12.36 -22.80 -11.73
CA LEU A 87 12.62 -21.70 -12.67
C LEU A 87 13.19 -20.47 -11.97
N VAL A 88 12.63 -20.06 -10.83
CA VAL A 88 13.16 -18.93 -10.05
C VAL A 88 14.55 -19.23 -9.51
N ARG A 89 14.81 -20.45 -9.04
CA ARG A 89 16.16 -20.87 -8.59
C ARG A 89 17.15 -20.91 -9.75
N ALA A 90 16.77 -21.46 -10.90
CA ALA A 90 17.60 -21.49 -12.11
C ALA A 90 17.87 -20.08 -12.64
N ALA A 91 16.85 -19.21 -12.68
CA ALA A 91 16.99 -17.81 -13.08
C ALA A 91 17.88 -17.03 -12.11
N ARG A 92 17.76 -17.23 -10.78
CA ARG A 92 18.67 -16.64 -9.79
C ARG A 92 20.10 -17.14 -9.94
N LEU A 93 20.30 -18.44 -10.19
CA LEU A 93 21.62 -19.02 -10.41
C LEU A 93 22.26 -18.45 -11.68
N PHE A 94 21.48 -18.39 -12.76
CA PHE A 94 21.90 -17.80 -14.04
C PHE A 94 22.19 -16.30 -13.90
N TRP A 95 21.36 -15.56 -13.15
CA TRP A 95 21.59 -14.14 -12.86
C TRP A 95 22.82 -13.92 -11.97
N GLY A 96 23.08 -14.79 -10.99
CA GLY A 96 24.28 -14.73 -10.15
C GLY A 96 25.56 -15.08 -10.90
N LEU A 97 25.49 -15.97 -11.90
CA LEU A 97 26.59 -16.29 -12.80
C LEU A 97 26.85 -15.17 -13.83
N ARG A 98 25.81 -14.38 -14.14
CA ARG A 98 25.92 -13.21 -15.00
C ARG A 98 26.53 -12.06 -14.17
N LYS A 99 27.87 -11.98 -14.14
CA LYS A 99 28.67 -10.86 -13.58
C LYS A 99 28.43 -9.51 -14.27
N LYS A 100 27.18 -9.08 -14.48
CA LYS A 100 26.87 -7.68 -14.76
C LYS A 100 26.51 -7.03 -13.43
N SER A 101 27.45 -6.24 -12.93
CA SER A 101 27.16 -5.27 -11.88
C SER A 101 26.02 -4.38 -12.38
N LEU A 102 24.82 -4.58 -11.86
CA LEU A 102 23.75 -3.60 -11.98
C LEU A 102 24.20 -2.41 -11.14
N LYS A 103 24.85 -1.44 -11.78
CA LYS A 103 24.96 -0.09 -11.22
C LYS A 103 23.55 0.50 -11.24
N THR A 104 22.80 0.26 -10.17
CA THR A 104 21.62 1.06 -9.88
C THR A 104 22.13 2.41 -9.40
N THR A 105 22.38 3.32 -10.35
CA THR A 105 22.49 4.74 -10.03
C THR A 105 21.08 5.24 -9.80
N ILE A 106 20.72 5.46 -8.53
CA ILE A 106 19.57 6.29 -8.21
C ILE A 106 19.97 7.70 -8.65
N VAL A 107 19.53 8.11 -9.83
CA VAL A 107 19.59 9.51 -10.24
C VAL A 107 18.41 10.17 -9.54
N SER A 108 18.67 10.94 -8.48
CA SER A 108 17.72 11.98 -8.09
C SER A 108 17.85 13.06 -9.14
N GLU A 109 16.95 13.08 -10.12
CA GLU A 109 16.77 14.30 -10.91
C GLU A 109 16.02 15.29 -10.03
N THR A 110 16.73 16.39 -9.80
CA THR A 110 16.39 17.68 -9.16
C THR A 110 14.92 17.98 -8.89
#